data_AF-A0A7K4MPB9-F1
#
_entry.id   AF-A0A7K4MPB9-F1
#
_cell.length_a   1.000
_cell.length_b   1.000
_cell.length_c   1.000
_cell.angle_alpha   90.00
_cell.angle_beta   90.00
_cell.angle_gamma   90.00
#
_symmetry.space_group_name_H-M   'P 1'
#
loop_
_entity.id
_entity.type
_entity.pdbx_description
1 polymer ?
#
loop_
_entity_poly.entity_id
_entity_poly.type
_entity_poly.pdbx_seq_one_letter_code
_entity_poly.pdbx_strand_id
1 'polypeptide(L)'
;MFLGAIVCTLLWQSSSLTTTAVIGLVASGALPLPSAIAAILGANVGTTGTIWIAGMLVSDGWPTGITKQVALVHTGVNAIMAIGLLPFIQPIARFISKF
;
A
#
# COMPACT_ATOMS: atom_id res chain seq x y z
N MET A 1 -8.23 7.27 -5.38
CA MET A 1 -6.76 7.27 -5.23
C MET A 1 -6.27 6.10 -4.38
N PHE A 2 -6.74 5.92 -3.14
CA PHE A 2 -6.38 4.77 -2.28
C PHE A 2 -6.61 3.40 -2.94
N LEU A 3 -7.83 3.13 -3.45
CA LEU A 3 -8.10 1.88 -4.19
C LEU A 3 -7.27 1.74 -5.47
N GLY A 4 -7.04 2.84 -6.19
CA GLY A 4 -6.25 2.82 -7.42
C GLY A 4 -4.79 2.43 -7.17
N ALA A 5 -4.21 2.91 -6.07
CA ALA A 5 -2.87 2.54 -5.66
C ALA A 5 -2.78 1.06 -5.26
N ILE A 6 -3.76 0.53 -4.52
CA ILE A 6 -3.86 -0.90 -4.18
C ILE A 6 -3.80 -1.75 -5.46
N VAL A 7 -4.59 -1.40 -6.48
CA VAL A 7 -4.64 -2.14 -7.75
C VAL A 7 -3.33 -2.02 -8.53
N CYS A 8 -2.74 -0.82 -8.63
CA CYS A 8 -1.46 -0.63 -9.31
C CYS A 8 -0.33 -1.44 -8.67
N THR A 9 -0.25 -1.49 -7.33
CA THR A 9 0.81 -2.23 -6.64
C THR A 9 0.59 -3.75 -6.70
N LEU A 10 -0.66 -4.20 -6.67
CA LEU A 10 -1.01 -5.61 -6.92
C LEU A 10 -0.54 -6.09 -8.31
N LEU A 11 -0.70 -5.24 -9.34
CA LEU A 11 -0.32 -5.58 -10.70
C LEU A 11 1.19 -5.45 -10.96
N TRP A 12 1.85 -4.48 -10.31
CA TRP A 12 3.24 -4.14 -10.61
C TRP A 12 4.27 -4.68 -9.60
N GLN A 13 3.83 -5.14 -8.41
CA GLN A 13 4.60 -5.81 -7.34
C GLN A 13 5.87 -5.10 -6.82
N SER A 14 6.32 -4.00 -7.43
CA SER A 14 7.48 -3.21 -7.03
C SER A 14 7.05 -1.96 -6.27
N SER A 15 7.25 -1.99 -4.95
CA SER A 15 6.97 -0.86 -4.04
C SER A 15 7.75 0.40 -4.43
N SER A 16 8.98 0.24 -4.93
CA SER A 16 9.84 1.36 -5.35
C SER A 16 9.28 2.11 -6.55
N LEU A 17 8.72 1.42 -7.54
CA LEU A 17 8.13 2.08 -8.71
C LEU A 17 6.84 2.84 -8.34
N THR A 18 6.00 2.23 -7.50
CA THR A 18 4.74 2.88 -7.09
C THR A 18 5.03 4.19 -6.36
N THR A 19 6.05 4.20 -5.50
CA THR A 19 6.44 5.39 -4.75
C THR A 19 7.03 6.47 -5.66
N THR A 20 7.90 6.11 -6.61
CA THR A 20 8.46 7.06 -7.58
C THR A 20 7.39 7.63 -8.52
N ALA A 21 6.42 6.82 -8.96
CA ALA A 21 5.30 7.30 -9.76
C ALA A 21 4.44 8.33 -9.01
N VAL A 22 4.15 8.10 -7.73
CA VAL A 22 3.40 9.05 -6.90
C VAL A 22 4.20 10.34 -6.69
N ILE A 23 5.52 10.24 -6.42
CA ILE A 23 6.39 11.43 -6.30
C ILE A 23 6.41 12.22 -7.61
N GLY A 24 6.52 11.55 -8.76
CA GLY A 24 6.47 12.20 -10.07
C GLY A 24 5.15 12.91 -10.37
N LEU A 25 4.02 12.33 -9.94
CA LEU A 25 2.69 12.94 -10.06
C LEU A 25 2.48 14.14 -9.13
N VAL A 26 3.12 14.16 -7.96
CA VAL A 26 3.15 15.35 -7.09
C VAL A 26 4.04 16.43 -7.68
N ALA A 27 5.20 16.07 -8.20
CA ALA A 27 6.15 16.99 -8.81
C ALA A 27 5.59 17.67 -10.08
N SER A 28 4.72 16.99 -10.83
CA SER A 28 4.02 17.57 -11.99
C SER A 28 2.81 18.44 -11.60
N GLY A 29 2.45 18.52 -10.31
CA GLY A 29 1.25 19.21 -9.83
C GLY A 29 -0.06 18.49 -10.13
N ALA A 30 -0.01 17.30 -10.75
CA ALA A 30 -1.20 16.51 -11.10
C ALA A 30 -1.87 15.89 -9.86
N LEU A 31 -1.12 15.67 -8.77
CA LEU A 31 -1.63 15.13 -7.52
C LEU A 31 -1.43 16.10 -6.34
N PRO A 32 -2.49 16.42 -5.59
CA PRO A 32 -2.35 17.11 -4.30
C PRO A 32 -1.58 16.24 -3.30
N LEU A 33 -0.75 16.86 -2.45
CA LEU A 33 0.04 16.17 -1.42
C LEU A 33 -0.78 15.25 -0.48
N PRO A 34 -1.98 15.65 0.01
CA PRO A 34 -2.83 14.75 0.80
C PRO A 34 -3.23 13.49 0.04
N SER A 35 -3.52 13.63 -1.25
CA SER A 35 -3.88 12.52 -2.14
C SER A 35 -2.70 11.60 -2.42
N ALA A 36 -1.49 12.13 -2.46
CA ALA A 36 -0.26 11.36 -2.63
C ALA A 36 0.06 10.52 -1.39
N ILE A 37 -0.08 11.09 -0.20
CA ILE A 37 0.08 10.35 1.06
C ILE A 37 -0.96 9.22 1.15
N ALA A 38 -2.21 9.49 0.78
CA ALA A 38 -3.25 8.47 0.70
C ALA A 38 -2.93 7.37 -0.33
N ALA A 39 -2.35 7.74 -1.48
CA ALA A 39 -1.93 6.78 -2.50
C ALA A 39 -0.78 5.88 -2.01
N ILE A 40 0.21 6.42 -1.29
CA ILE A 40 1.31 5.65 -0.72
C ILE A 40 0.81 4.69 0.36
N LEU A 41 -0.10 5.13 1.24
CA LEU A 41 -0.74 4.26 2.23
C LEU A 41 -1.50 3.11 1.56
N GLY A 42 -2.23 3.39 0.47
CA GLY A 42 -2.91 2.37 -0.33
C GLY A 42 -1.93 1.40 -1.01
N ALA A 43 -0.83 1.91 -1.57
CA ALA A 43 0.20 1.09 -2.17
C ALA A 43 0.83 0.11 -1.15
N ASN A 44 1.10 0.58 0.08
CA ASN A 44 1.62 -0.26 1.16
C ASN A 44 0.64 -1.41 1.48
N VAL A 45 -0.67 -1.13 1.58
CA VAL A 45 -1.67 -2.20 1.75
C VAL A 45 -1.71 -3.14 0.54
N GLY A 46 -1.56 -2.63 -0.69
CA GLY A 46 -1.52 -3.45 -1.90
C GLY A 46 -0.37 -4.47 -1.93
N THR A 47 0.78 -4.17 -1.30
CA THR A 47 1.92 -5.09 -1.27
C THR A 47 1.63 -6.41 -0.55
N THR A 48 0.63 -6.45 0.35
CA THR A 48 0.25 -7.67 1.07
C THR A 48 -0.39 -8.71 0.14
N GLY A 49 -0.85 -8.28 -1.05
CA GLY A 49 -1.30 -9.17 -2.11
C GLY A 49 -0.24 -10.14 -2.62
N THR A 50 1.05 -9.79 -2.52
CA THR A 50 2.15 -10.70 -2.87
C THR A 50 2.13 -11.95 -2.00
N ILE A 51 1.86 -11.79 -0.69
CA ILE A 51 1.81 -12.90 0.27
C ILE A 51 0.56 -13.75 0.02
N TRP A 52 -0.55 -13.13 -0.40
CA TRP A 52 -1.74 -13.86 -0.83
C TRP A 52 -1.50 -14.69 -2.08
N ILE A 53 -0.84 -14.14 -3.09
CA ILE A 53 -0.45 -14.86 -4.30
C ILE A 53 0.49 -16.03 -3.94
N ALA A 54 1.48 -15.78 -3.09
CA ALA A 54 2.38 -16.83 -2.59
C ALA A 54 1.63 -17.92 -1.79
N GLY A 55 0.62 -17.55 -1.00
CA GLY A 55 -0.21 -18.48 -0.25
C GLY A 55 -1.23 -19.27 -1.09
N MET A 56 -1.56 -18.80 -2.30
CA MET A 56 -2.40 -19.52 -3.26
C MET A 56 -1.58 -20.45 -4.17
N LEU A 57 -0.33 -20.07 -4.48
CA LEU A 57 0.59 -20.86 -5.31
C LEU A 57 1.44 -21.86 -4.51
N VAL A 58 1.17 -22.01 -3.21
CA VAL A 58 1.88 -22.96 -2.35
C VAL A 58 1.55 -24.40 -2.77
N SER A 59 2.58 -25.20 -3.03
CA SER A 59 2.45 -26.59 -3.51
C SER A 59 2.01 -27.56 -2.42
N ASP A 60 1.32 -28.64 -2.81
CA ASP A 60 0.87 -29.73 -1.94
C ASP A 60 2.08 -30.39 -1.25
N GLY A 61 2.30 -30.07 0.03
CA GLY A 61 3.45 -30.52 0.82
C GLY A 61 4.01 -29.47 1.80
N TRP A 62 3.63 -28.20 1.64
CA TRP A 62 3.98 -27.12 2.56
C TRP A 62 2.82 -26.81 3.53
N PRO A 63 3.08 -26.23 4.72
CA PRO A 63 2.04 -25.89 5.68
C PRO A 63 1.19 -24.71 5.19
N THR A 64 0.24 -25.01 4.30
CA THR A 64 -0.66 -24.06 3.63
C THR A 64 -1.52 -23.26 4.60
N GLY A 65 -1.81 -23.82 5.78
CA GLY A 65 -2.49 -23.11 6.86
C GLY A 65 -1.66 -21.97 7.46
N ILE A 66 -0.35 -22.18 7.64
CA ILE A 66 0.54 -21.18 8.25
C ILE A 66 0.80 -20.03 7.27
N THR A 67 1.02 -20.31 5.98
CA THR A 67 1.18 -19.26 4.96
C THR A 67 -0.06 -18.38 4.81
N LYS A 68 -1.26 -18.97 4.87
CA LYS A 68 -2.52 -18.21 4.85
C LYS A 68 -2.74 -17.39 6.13
N GLN A 69 -2.37 -17.92 7.30
CA GLN A 69 -2.41 -17.15 8.54
C GLN A 69 -1.44 -15.96 8.51
N VAL A 70 -0.22 -16.15 8.01
CA VAL A 70 0.74 -15.06 7.83
C VAL A 70 0.19 -14.02 6.86
N ALA A 71 -0.42 -14.42 5.74
CA ALA A 71 -1.06 -13.51 4.80
C ALA A 71 -2.18 -12.67 5.46
N LEU A 72 -3.02 -13.32 6.28
CA LEU A 72 -4.11 -12.67 7.02
C LEU A 72 -3.59 -11.68 8.06
N VAL A 73 -2.63 -12.09 8.90
CA VAL A 73 -2.06 -11.24 9.94
C VAL A 73 -1.34 -10.05 9.31
N HIS A 74 -0.53 -10.29 8.27
CA HIS A 74 0.21 -9.23 7.59
C HIS A 74 -0.74 -8.23 6.91
N THR A 75 -1.79 -8.71 6.23
CA THR A 75 -2.80 -7.85 5.62
C THR A 75 -3.58 -7.06 6.67
N GLY A 76 -3.99 -7.73 7.76
CA GLY A 76 -4.75 -7.11 8.84
C GLY A 76 -3.99 -5.99 9.54
N VAL A 77 -2.74 -6.24 9.94
CA VAL A 77 -1.90 -5.23 10.59
C VAL A 77 -1.63 -4.06 9.64
N ASN A 78 -1.31 -4.31 8.37
CA ASN A 78 -1.05 -3.24 7.40
C ASN A 78 -2.30 -2.40 7.08
N ALA A 79 -3.47 -3.03 7.01
CA ALA A 79 -4.75 -2.33 6.84
C ALA A 79 -5.13 -1.50 8.07
N ILE A 80 -4.93 -2.02 9.29
CA ILE A 80 -5.20 -1.28 10.54
C ILE A 80 -4.29 -0.05 10.64
N MET A 81 -2.99 -0.21 10.36
CA MET A 81 -2.05 0.91 10.35
C MET A 81 -2.44 1.95 9.29
N ALA A 82 -2.82 1.51 8.09
CA ALA A 82 -3.25 2.42 7.03
C ALA A 82 -4.52 3.20 7.39
N ILE A 83 -5.54 2.52 7.91
CA ILE A 83 -6.81 3.13 8.34
C ILE A 83 -6.59 4.09 9.52
N GLY A 84 -5.75 3.70 10.49
CA GLY A 84 -5.41 4.54 11.63
C GLY A 84 -4.68 5.82 11.24
N LEU A 85 -3.91 5.80 10.14
CA LEU A 85 -3.21 6.96 9.60
C LEU A 85 -4.06 7.86 8.69
N LEU A 86 -5.17 7.36 8.13
CA LEU A 86 -6.09 8.15 7.29
C LEU A 86 -6.50 9.51 7.91
N PRO A 87 -6.92 9.60 9.19
CA PRO A 87 -7.28 10.90 9.79
C PRO A 87 -6.09 11.85 9.95
N PHE A 88 -4.86 11.32 10.00
CA PHE A 88 -3.63 12.11 10.16
C PHE A 88 -3.04 12.61 8.82
N ILE A 89 -3.60 12.20 7.68
CA ILE A 89 -3.13 12.64 6.36
C ILE A 89 -3.19 14.16 6.20
N GLN A 90 -4.31 14.78 6.61
CA GLN A 90 -4.52 16.22 6.48
C GLN A 90 -3.54 17.04 7.35
N PRO A 91 -3.34 16.71 8.65
CA PRO A 91 -2.29 17.33 9.47
C PRO A 91 -0.88 17.21 8.88
N ILE A 92 -0.51 16.01 8.43
CA ILE A 92 0.83 15.74 7.88
C ILE A 92 1.05 16.52 6.59
N ALA A 93 0.06 16.53 5.70
CA ALA A 93 0.16 17.24 4.43
C ALA A 93 0.35 18.75 4.64
N ARG A 94 -0.38 19.36 5.59
CA ARG A 94 -0.22 20.79 5.91
C ARG A 94 1.13 21.12 6.54
N PHE A 95 1.70 20.20 7.31
CA PHE A 95 3.03 20.38 7.90
C PHE A 95 4.11 20.37 6.81
N ILE A 96 4.02 19.43 5.87
CA ILE A 96 4.99 19.28 4.78
C ILE A 96 4.89 20.43 3.78
N SER A 97 3.68 20.91 3.44
CA SER A 97 3.50 22.04 2.52
C SER A 97 4.05 23.38 3.05
N LYS A 98 4.55 23.40 4.29
CA LYS A 98 5.13 24.59 4.94
C LYS A 98 6.65 24.69 4.73
N PHE A 99 7.28 23.62 4.23
CA PHE A 99 8.68 23.54 3.84
C PHE A 99 8.78 23.51 2.32
#